data_AF-A0A1Y6EEW6-F1
#
_entry.id   AF-A0A1Y6EEW6-F1
#
_cell.length_a   1.000
_cell.length_b   1.000
_cell.length_c   1.000
_cell.angle_alpha   90.00
_cell.angle_beta   90.00
_cell.angle_gamma   90.00
#
_symmetry.space_group_name_H-M   'P 1'
#
loop_
_entity.id
_entity.type
_entity.pdbx_description
1 polymer ?
#
loop_
_entity_poly.entity_id
_entity_poly.type
_entity_poly.pdbx_seq_one_letter_code
_entity_poly.pdbx_strand_id
1 'polypeptide(L)'
;MKTNAPKPTAAIALALALALSLVGTGASQAQACLDKRQIQEAVSSGEIMSLDAVLASAGVDPNAEILNVQVCDEGGALVYVIGVLSPDGQAQNLTLSAQ
;
A
#
# COMPACT_ATOMS: atom_id res chain seq x y z
N MET A 1 41.88 56.86 10.71
CA MET A 1 40.67 57.01 9.89
C MET A 1 40.98 56.48 8.50
N LYS A 2 40.41 55.33 8.11
CA LYS A 2 40.60 54.75 6.78
C LYS A 2 39.26 54.23 6.29
N THR A 3 38.70 54.95 5.32
CA THR A 3 37.56 54.54 4.51
C THR A 3 38.01 53.52 3.47
N ASN A 4 37.13 52.55 3.18
CA ASN A 4 36.65 52.16 1.84
C ASN A 4 36.09 50.73 1.93
N ALA A 5 34.76 50.64 1.92
CA ALA A 5 34.01 49.39 1.84
C ALA A 5 34.04 48.87 0.39
N PRO A 6 34.33 47.58 0.14
CA PRO A 6 34.03 46.96 -1.13
C PRO A 6 32.52 46.62 -1.18
N LYS A 7 31.83 47.05 -2.23
CA LYS A 7 30.48 46.58 -2.60
C LYS A 7 30.58 45.12 -3.04
N PRO A 8 29.90 44.15 -2.39
CA PRO A 8 29.68 42.85 -2.98
C PRO A 8 28.43 42.93 -3.87
N THR A 9 28.71 43.07 -5.15
CA THR A 9 27.82 42.86 -6.29
C THR A 9 27.18 41.47 -6.26
N ALA A 10 25.85 41.43 -6.30
CA ALA A 10 25.05 40.53 -7.15
C ALA A 10 25.36 39.02 -7.16
N ALA A 11 25.51 38.37 -6.00
CA ALA A 11 25.72 36.90 -5.95
C ALA A 11 24.83 36.12 -4.97
N ILE A 12 23.80 36.74 -4.37
CA ILE A 12 23.05 36.11 -3.26
C ILE A 12 21.66 35.57 -3.68
N ALA A 13 21.14 35.95 -4.85
CA ALA A 13 19.77 35.59 -5.24
C ALA A 13 19.59 34.13 -5.72
N LEU A 14 20.67 33.37 -5.95
CA LEU A 14 20.59 32.03 -6.54
C LEU A 14 20.72 30.87 -5.53
N ALA A 15 20.74 31.15 -4.22
CA ALA A 15 20.85 30.12 -3.19
C ALA A 15 19.51 29.71 -2.57
N LEU A 16 18.44 30.48 -2.75
CA LEU A 16 17.16 30.27 -2.05
C LEU A 16 16.11 29.48 -2.85
N ALA A 17 16.41 29.04 -4.06
CA ALA A 17 15.46 28.29 -4.90
C ALA A 17 15.63 26.75 -4.82
N LEU A 18 16.73 26.26 -4.21
CA LEU A 18 17.03 24.81 -4.19
C LEU A 18 16.54 24.06 -2.94
N ALA A 19 15.93 24.74 -1.97
CA ALA A 19 15.62 24.13 -0.67
C ALA A 19 14.21 23.48 -0.57
N LEU A 20 13.34 23.59 -1.59
CA LEU A 20 11.95 23.11 -1.50
C LEU A 20 11.62 21.85 -2.31
N SER A 21 12.56 21.26 -3.05
CA SER A 21 12.25 20.12 -3.94
C SER A 21 12.37 18.73 -3.29
N LEU A 22 12.62 18.62 -1.97
CA LEU A 22 12.92 17.33 -1.32
C LEU A 22 11.84 16.78 -0.36
N VAL A 23 10.61 17.30 -0.38
CA VAL A 23 9.48 16.67 0.34
C VAL A 23 8.61 15.88 -0.64
N GLY A 24 9.09 14.71 -0.98
CA GLY A 24 8.40 13.85 -1.93
C GLY A 24 9.11 12.53 -2.14
N THR A 25 9.77 11.99 -1.10
CA THR A 25 10.00 10.54 -1.07
C THR A 25 8.61 9.93 -0.92
N GLY A 26 7.99 9.61 -2.06
CA GLY A 26 6.81 8.78 -2.11
C GLY A 26 7.13 7.55 -1.28
N ALA A 27 6.52 7.48 -0.10
CA ALA A 27 6.30 6.19 0.52
C ALA A 27 5.51 5.43 -0.56
N SER A 28 6.18 4.51 -1.25
CA SER A 28 5.46 3.31 -1.65
C SER A 28 4.87 2.82 -0.35
N GLN A 29 3.61 3.14 -0.13
CA GLN A 29 2.83 2.62 0.98
C GLN A 29 2.90 1.11 0.75
N ALA A 30 3.85 0.45 1.42
CA ALA A 30 3.86 -1.00 1.47
C ALA A 30 2.50 -1.31 2.08
N GLN A 31 1.60 -1.85 1.25
CA GLN A 31 0.26 -2.19 1.68
C GLN A 31 0.41 -2.93 3.01
N ALA A 32 -0.24 -2.44 4.07
CA ALA A 32 -0.03 -2.96 5.41
C ALA A 32 -0.77 -4.30 5.51
N CYS A 33 -0.13 -5.35 5.01
CA CYS A 33 -0.67 -6.70 5.03
C CYS A 33 -0.51 -7.31 6.43
N LEU A 34 -1.57 -7.96 6.89
CA LEU A 34 -1.62 -8.64 8.17
C LEU A 34 -0.79 -9.91 8.12
N ASP A 35 -0.11 -10.20 9.22
CA ASP A 35 0.53 -11.49 9.42
C ASP A 35 -0.49 -12.59 9.72
N LYS A 36 -0.10 -13.86 9.50
CA LYS A 36 -0.98 -15.03 9.71
C LYS A 36 -1.65 -15.07 11.09
N ARG A 37 -0.96 -14.61 12.15
CA ARG A 37 -1.53 -14.55 13.50
C ARG A 37 -2.65 -13.51 13.61
N GLN A 38 -2.45 -12.33 13.04
CA GLN A 38 -3.44 -11.26 13.05
C GLN A 38 -4.67 -11.66 12.23
N ILE A 39 -4.47 -12.32 11.09
CA ILE A 39 -5.58 -12.87 10.28
C ILE A 39 -6.39 -13.87 11.10
N GLN A 40 -5.74 -14.82 11.78
CA GLN A 40 -6.43 -15.81 12.62
C GLN A 40 -7.20 -15.16 13.78
N GLU A 41 -6.59 -14.16 14.42
CA GLU A 41 -7.23 -13.40 15.49
C GLU A 41 -8.46 -12.63 14.97
N ALA A 42 -8.34 -11.93 13.85
CA ALA A 42 -9.42 -11.17 13.23
C ALA A 42 -10.57 -12.07 12.75
N VAL A 43 -10.28 -13.26 12.22
CA VAL A 43 -11.32 -14.26 11.89
C VAL A 43 -11.97 -14.79 13.17
N SER A 44 -11.18 -15.11 14.19
CA SER A 44 -11.71 -15.65 15.45
C SER A 44 -12.50 -14.63 16.26
N SER A 45 -12.19 -13.34 16.16
CA SER A 45 -12.91 -12.25 16.81
C SER A 45 -14.18 -11.84 16.04
N GLY A 46 -14.31 -12.29 14.79
CA GLY A 46 -15.39 -11.90 13.88
C GLY A 46 -15.19 -10.51 13.27
N GLU A 47 -13.99 -9.95 13.35
CA GLU A 47 -13.61 -8.69 12.70
C GLU A 47 -13.55 -8.84 11.18
N ILE A 48 -13.10 -10.00 10.70
CA ILE A 48 -13.14 -10.37 9.28
C ILE A 48 -13.81 -11.72 9.05
N MET A 49 -14.43 -11.87 7.89
CA MET A 49 -14.98 -13.12 7.39
C MET A 49 -13.86 -14.13 7.08
N SER A 50 -14.15 -15.42 7.28
CA SER A 50 -13.30 -16.51 6.81
C SER A 50 -13.12 -16.45 5.29
N LEU A 51 -11.95 -16.84 4.78
CA LEU A 51 -11.65 -16.89 3.34
C LEU A 51 -12.77 -17.55 2.52
N ASP A 52 -13.27 -18.71 2.98
CA ASP A 52 -14.35 -19.45 2.33
C ASP A 52 -15.64 -18.61 2.18
N ALA A 53 -15.99 -17.86 3.22
CA ALA A 53 -17.18 -16.99 3.22
C ALA A 53 -16.99 -15.78 2.30
N VAL A 54 -15.80 -15.20 2.26
CA VAL A 54 -15.45 -14.10 1.34
C VAL A 54 -15.52 -14.58 -0.11
N LEU A 55 -14.96 -15.75 -0.42
CA LEU A 55 -15.02 -16.34 -1.77
C LEU A 55 -16.46 -16.66 -2.19
N ALA A 56 -17.26 -17.24 -1.28
CA ALA A 56 -18.66 -17.57 -1.54
C ALA A 56 -19.52 -16.31 -1.76
N SER A 57 -19.31 -15.26 -0.95
CA SER A 57 -20.03 -13.98 -1.11
C SER A 57 -19.66 -13.25 -2.41
N ALA A 58 -18.43 -13.41 -2.88
CA ALA A 58 -17.96 -12.87 -4.16
C ALA A 58 -18.32 -13.73 -5.38
N GLY A 59 -18.91 -14.91 -5.18
CA GLY A 59 -19.26 -15.84 -6.27
C GLY A 59 -18.05 -16.44 -6.98
N VAL A 60 -16.90 -16.52 -6.29
CA VAL A 60 -15.71 -17.19 -6.83
C VAL A 60 -15.94 -18.69 -6.85
N ASP A 61 -15.57 -19.34 -7.95
CA ASP A 61 -15.72 -20.79 -8.08
C ASP A 61 -14.92 -21.50 -6.97
N PRO A 62 -15.53 -22.42 -6.20
CA PRO A 62 -14.83 -23.13 -5.13
C PRO A 62 -13.70 -24.04 -5.64
N ASN A 63 -13.65 -24.32 -6.95
CA ASN A 63 -12.60 -25.10 -7.59
C ASN A 63 -11.52 -24.22 -8.24
N ALA A 64 -11.60 -22.89 -8.11
CA ALA A 64 -10.55 -22.00 -8.59
C ALA A 64 -9.23 -22.31 -7.87
N GLU A 65 -8.14 -22.38 -8.63
CA GLU A 65 -6.83 -22.65 -8.06
C GLU A 65 -6.29 -21.39 -7.38
N ILE A 66 -6.25 -21.41 -6.04
CA ILE A 66 -5.74 -20.33 -5.21
C ILE A 66 -4.22 -20.44 -5.13
N LEU A 67 -3.52 -19.44 -5.67
CA LEU A 67 -2.06 -19.36 -5.67
C LEU A 67 -1.52 -18.73 -4.38
N ASN A 68 -2.19 -17.69 -3.88
CA ASN A 68 -1.77 -16.97 -2.69
C ASN A 68 -2.95 -16.24 -2.04
N VAL A 69 -2.89 -16.04 -0.73
CA VAL A 69 -3.90 -15.32 0.05
C VAL A 69 -3.20 -14.37 1.01
N GLN A 70 -3.55 -13.09 0.92
CA GLN A 70 -3.12 -12.05 1.85
C GLN A 70 -4.34 -11.27 2.33
N VAL A 71 -4.27 -10.74 3.54
CA VAL A 71 -5.23 -9.74 4.03
C VAL A 71 -4.45 -8.47 4.23
N CYS A 72 -4.91 -7.35 3.68
CA CYS A 72 -4.21 -6.09 3.81
C CYS A 72 -5.14 -4.95 4.18
N ASP A 73 -4.59 -3.98 4.90
CA ASP A 73 -5.25 -2.71 5.15
C ASP A 73 -5.12 -1.82 3.91
N GLU A 74 -6.25 -1.52 3.29
CA GLU A 74 -6.40 -0.54 2.22
C GLU A 74 -7.10 0.70 2.76
N GLY A 75 -6.32 1.62 3.33
CA GLY A 75 -6.83 2.91 3.80
C GLY A 75 -7.79 2.78 4.99
N GLY A 76 -7.52 1.85 5.91
CA GLY A 76 -8.37 1.57 7.07
C GLY A 76 -9.44 0.50 6.86
N ALA A 77 -9.52 -0.10 5.67
CA ALA A 77 -10.41 -1.21 5.38
C ALA A 77 -9.60 -2.49 5.12
N LEU A 78 -9.97 -3.58 5.78
CA LEU A 78 -9.35 -4.88 5.55
C LEU A 78 -9.91 -5.51 4.27
N VAL A 79 -8.99 -5.88 3.37
CA VAL A 79 -9.30 -6.55 2.10
C VAL A 79 -8.51 -7.85 1.98
N TYR A 80 -9.13 -8.86 1.36
CA TYR A 80 -8.44 -10.06 0.89
C TYR A 80 -7.86 -9.82 -0.49
N VAL A 81 -6.56 -10.02 -0.65
CA VAL A 81 -5.86 -10.06 -1.94
C VAL A 81 -5.54 -11.51 -2.25
N ILE A 82 -6.29 -12.07 -3.20
CA ILE A 82 -6.29 -13.50 -3.52
C ILE A 82 -5.76 -13.69 -4.93
N GLY A 83 -4.59 -14.31 -5.06
CA GLY A 83 -4.08 -14.73 -6.36
C GLY A 83 -4.81 -16.00 -6.80
N VAL A 84 -5.48 -15.96 -7.95
CA VAL A 84 -6.13 -17.12 -8.58
C VAL A 84 -5.51 -17.41 -9.93
N LEU A 85 -5.45 -18.69 -10.30
CA LEU A 85 -5.08 -19.13 -11.64
C LEU A 85 -6.35 -19.43 -12.44
N SER A 86 -6.53 -18.68 -13.52
CA SER A 86 -7.66 -18.89 -14.44
C SER A 86 -7.44 -20.14 -15.31
N PRO A 87 -8.51 -20.76 -15.85
CA PRO A 87 -8.39 -21.97 -16.68
C PRO A 87 -7.52 -21.80 -17.93
N ASP A 88 -7.37 -20.58 -18.42
CA ASP A 88 -6.49 -20.19 -19.52
C ASP A 88 -5.00 -20.05 -19.10
N GLY A 89 -4.67 -20.30 -17.83
CA GLY A 89 -3.32 -20.30 -17.29
C GLY A 89 -2.81 -18.93 -16.84
N GLN A 90 -3.70 -17.93 -16.75
CA GLN A 90 -3.34 -16.59 -16.30
C GLN A 90 -3.50 -16.42 -14.79
N ALA A 91 -2.49 -15.84 -14.14
CA ALA A 91 -2.57 -15.46 -12.73
C ALA A 91 -3.20 -14.08 -12.60
N GLN A 92 -4.25 -13.96 -11.79
CA GLN A 92 -4.94 -12.70 -11.52
C GLN A 92 -5.17 -12.52 -10.02
N ASN A 93 -5.11 -11.28 -9.54
CA ASN A 93 -5.41 -10.96 -8.15
C ASN A 93 -6.86 -10.47 -8.04
N LEU A 94 -7.61 -11.08 -7.13
CA LEU A 94 -8.92 -10.65 -6.70
C LEU A 94 -8.78 -9.88 -5.38
N THR A 95 -9.28 -8.66 -5.36
CA THR A 95 -9.38 -7.87 -4.12
C THR A 95 -10.82 -7.88 -3.64
N LEU A 96 -11.07 -8.49 -2.49
CA LEU A 96 -12.41 -8.68 -1.92
C LEU A 96 -12.49 -8.05 -0.53
N SER A 97 -13.67 -7.54 -0.15
CA SER A 97 -13.91 -7.06 1.22
C SER A 97 -13.71 -8.20 2.22
N ALA A 98 -13.03 -7.92 3.34
CA ALA A 98 -12.93 -8.85 4.44
C ALA A 98 -14.15 -8.81 5.39
N GLN A 99 -15.11 -7.91 5.16
CA GLN A 99 -16.30 -7.65 5.98
C GLN A 99 -17.59 -7.93 5.20
#